data_AF-A0A2N2K7A5-F1
#
_entry.id   AF-A0A2N2K7A5-F1
#
_cell.length_a   1.000
_cell.length_b   1.000
_cell.length_c   1.000
_cell.angle_alpha   90.00
_cell.angle_beta   90.00
_cell.angle_gamma   90.00
#
_symmetry.space_group_name_H-M   'P 1'
#
loop_
_entity.id
_entity.type
_entity.pdbx_description
1 polymer ?
#
loop_
_entity_poly.entity_id
_entity_poly.type
_entity_poly.pdbx_seq_one_letter_code
_entity_poly.pdbx_strand_id
1 'polypeptide(L)'
;MADPWPDLPLPLRRSPMAPNTASDGGLRKIRGCLRECLQIGRKAPLMKVVKALEILLPGPLTTVQDLGRYGFGCYGVPPSGAIDFFALRAANLIAGNAGGEACLEITLTGLKARILTDLTLAVTGGDLQPRLNGHPLSMWEGHSAKPGDILSFKGTKSGCRAYLSLGGGISLEPVLGSRSTNISSGFGGPEGRALRKGDVLYSESPHLHLGRAGVSLDKDRIPHYGQEWSLRVLPGPQHEDFPGTAMGLFMSSSYAVTQQSDRTGIRLSGPPLHRSTGLAESIISEGVVPGAIQVPGDGQPIIILVETITGGYRKIATMISADLPLLGQMKPGDRVKFVEVSREAALEALRISEEILRSIGDSG
;
A
#
# COMPACT_ATOMS: atom_id res chain seq x y z
N MET A 1 7.23 26.55 3.51
CA MET A 1 7.78 25.90 2.31
C MET A 1 6.74 24.89 1.83
N ALA A 2 6.58 24.78 0.50
CA ALA A 2 5.39 24.37 -0.25
C ALA A 2 4.60 23.11 0.21
N ASP A 3 3.29 23.17 -0.02
CA ASP A 3 2.27 22.12 0.19
C ASP A 3 2.55 20.90 -0.72
N PRO A 4 2.54 19.65 -0.22
CA PRO A 4 2.96 18.47 -1.00
C PRO A 4 1.83 17.79 -1.80
N TRP A 5 0.64 18.39 -1.89
CA TRP A 5 -0.50 17.81 -2.59
C TRP A 5 -0.83 18.60 -3.86
N PRO A 6 -0.93 17.97 -5.05
CA PRO A 6 -1.41 18.67 -6.23
C PRO A 6 -2.89 19.04 -6.04
N ASP A 7 -3.21 20.32 -6.21
CA ASP A 7 -4.58 20.80 -6.35
C ASP A 7 -5.27 20.03 -7.47
N LEU A 8 -6.17 19.12 -7.12
CA LEU A 8 -7.07 18.50 -8.08
C LEU A 8 -8.09 19.56 -8.54
N PRO A 9 -8.30 19.73 -9.86
CA PRO A 9 -9.19 20.77 -10.34
C PRO A 9 -10.63 20.48 -9.92
N LEU A 10 -11.22 21.42 -9.16
CA LEU A 10 -12.65 21.47 -8.89
C LEU A 10 -13.44 21.45 -10.22
N PRO A 11 -14.59 20.77 -10.30
CA PRO A 11 -15.38 20.73 -11.52
C PRO A 11 -15.83 22.14 -11.92
N LEU A 12 -15.43 22.53 -13.13
CA LEU A 12 -15.74 23.82 -13.75
C LEU A 12 -17.23 24.12 -13.67
N ARG A 13 -17.59 25.22 -12.98
CA ARG A 13 -18.91 25.85 -13.12
C ARG A 13 -19.08 26.26 -14.59
N ARG A 14 -20.08 25.69 -15.26
CA ARG A 14 -20.50 26.14 -16.59
C ARG A 14 -20.96 27.59 -16.51
N SER A 15 -20.41 28.44 -17.38
CA SER A 15 -20.98 29.74 -17.75
C SER A 15 -21.04 29.81 -19.28
N PRO A 16 -22.03 30.52 -19.85
CA PRO A 16 -22.57 30.23 -21.17
C PRO A 16 -21.72 30.81 -22.31
N MET A 17 -21.71 30.10 -23.45
CA MET A 17 -21.11 30.55 -24.71
C MET A 17 -21.87 31.73 -25.34
N ALA A 18 -21.11 32.66 -25.94
CA ALA A 18 -21.53 33.57 -27.00
C ALA A 18 -20.34 33.85 -27.95
N PRO A 19 -20.57 34.27 -29.21
CA PRO A 19 -19.95 33.63 -30.37
C PRO A 19 -18.74 34.36 -31.00
N ASN A 20 -18.11 33.56 -31.86
CA ASN A 20 -16.99 33.73 -32.78
C ASN A 20 -16.97 35.04 -33.62
N THR A 21 -15.79 35.64 -33.77
CA THR A 21 -15.40 36.41 -34.98
C THR A 21 -13.92 36.19 -35.28
N ALA A 22 -13.65 35.58 -36.43
CA ALA A 22 -12.32 35.39 -36.99
C ALA A 22 -11.80 36.67 -37.65
N SER A 23 -10.48 36.90 -37.59
CA SER A 23 -9.78 37.77 -38.54
C SER A 23 -8.51 37.11 -39.04
N ASP A 24 -8.44 37.08 -40.36
CA ASP A 24 -7.50 36.42 -41.25
C ASP A 24 -6.12 37.10 -41.25
N GLY A 25 -5.04 36.38 -41.00
CA GLY A 25 -3.69 36.97 -40.96
C GLY A 25 -2.53 36.07 -40.50
N GLY A 26 -2.79 34.90 -39.90
CA GLY A 26 -1.75 34.03 -39.32
C GLY A 26 -1.20 32.91 -40.21
N LEU A 27 -1.71 32.74 -41.43
CA LEU A 27 -1.53 31.48 -42.20
C LEU A 27 -0.28 31.37 -43.07
N ARG A 28 0.65 32.35 -43.06
CA ARG A 28 1.90 32.27 -43.85
C ARG A 28 3.21 32.09 -43.06
N LYS A 29 3.19 32.08 -41.72
CA LYS A 29 4.41 31.86 -40.90
C LYS A 29 4.57 30.46 -40.29
N ILE A 30 3.58 29.57 -40.46
CA ILE A 30 3.60 28.22 -39.85
C ILE A 30 4.22 27.16 -40.78
N ARG A 31 4.38 27.44 -42.08
CA ARG A 31 4.93 26.47 -43.05
C ARG A 31 6.46 26.39 -43.10
N GLY A 32 7.18 27.31 -42.47
CA GLY A 32 8.65 27.32 -42.44
C GLY A 32 9.29 26.61 -41.24
N CYS A 33 8.58 26.52 -40.11
CA CYS A 33 9.13 25.94 -38.87
C CYS A 33 8.86 24.44 -38.71
N LEU A 34 8.07 23.84 -39.61
CA LEU A 34 7.66 22.43 -39.56
C LEU A 34 8.58 21.49 -40.36
N ARG A 35 9.66 21.99 -41.00
CA ARG A 35 10.62 21.15 -41.73
C ARG A 35 11.92 20.85 -40.97
N GLU A 36 12.24 21.58 -39.90
CA GLU A 36 13.46 21.32 -39.10
C GLU A 36 13.21 20.48 -37.83
N CYS A 37 11.97 20.32 -37.35
CA CYS A 37 11.67 19.38 -36.26
C CYS A 37 11.54 17.91 -36.70
N LEU A 38 11.58 17.63 -38.01
CA LEU A 38 11.41 16.28 -38.56
C LEU A 38 12.73 15.46 -38.67
N GLN A 39 13.86 15.98 -38.18
CA GLN A 39 15.17 15.31 -38.27
C GLN A 39 15.86 14.97 -36.94
N ILE A 40 15.17 15.03 -35.79
CA ILE A 40 15.68 14.45 -34.54
C ILE A 40 14.83 13.24 -34.17
N GLY A 41 14.96 12.19 -34.96
CA GLY A 41 14.33 10.89 -34.72
C GLY A 41 15.01 10.13 -33.59
N ARG A 42 14.83 10.54 -32.33
CA ARG A 42 14.82 9.56 -31.23
C ARG A 42 13.41 8.99 -31.17
N LYS A 43 13.19 7.81 -31.75
CA LYS A 43 11.95 7.05 -31.52
C LYS A 43 11.79 6.92 -29.99
N ALA A 44 10.78 7.57 -29.42
CA ALA A 44 10.35 7.22 -28.07
C ALA A 44 10.11 5.70 -28.06
N PRO A 45 10.62 4.95 -27.05
CA PRO A 45 10.38 3.52 -26.99
C PRO A 45 8.87 3.29 -26.99
N LEU A 46 8.36 2.45 -27.91
CA LEU A 46 6.95 2.10 -27.93
C LEU A 46 6.60 1.47 -26.58
N MET A 47 5.71 2.10 -25.82
CA MET A 47 5.12 1.48 -24.65
C MET A 47 4.44 0.17 -25.07
N LYS A 48 4.93 -0.94 -24.55
CA LYS A 48 4.46 -2.28 -24.94
C LYS A 48 3.96 -3.02 -23.71
N VAL A 49 2.65 -3.23 -23.65
CA VAL A 49 2.03 -4.10 -22.65
C VAL A 49 2.26 -5.56 -23.07
N VAL A 50 2.84 -6.36 -22.18
CA VAL A 50 3.15 -7.77 -22.43
C VAL A 50 2.68 -8.66 -21.27
N LYS A 51 2.40 -9.93 -21.57
CA LYS A 51 2.14 -10.93 -20.52
C LYS A 51 3.40 -11.09 -19.69
N ALA A 52 3.28 -10.98 -18.37
CA ALA A 52 4.42 -10.96 -17.46
C ALA A 52 4.43 -12.15 -16.50
N LEU A 53 3.27 -12.49 -15.94
CA LEU A 53 3.16 -13.47 -14.87
C LEU A 53 1.88 -14.31 -15.02
N GLU A 54 1.99 -15.63 -14.95
CA GLU A 54 0.86 -16.55 -14.89
C GLU A 54 0.76 -17.18 -13.49
N ILE A 55 -0.41 -17.16 -12.90
CA ILE A 55 -0.65 -17.74 -11.57
C ILE A 55 -0.87 -19.25 -11.68
N LEU A 56 0.03 -20.03 -11.12
CA LEU A 56 -0.08 -21.50 -11.07
C LEU A 56 -0.82 -21.97 -9.83
N LEU A 57 -0.53 -21.35 -8.70
CA LEU A 57 -1.22 -21.52 -7.41
C LEU A 57 -1.35 -20.14 -6.76
N PRO A 58 -2.55 -19.68 -6.39
CA PRO A 58 -2.75 -18.32 -5.88
C PRO A 58 -2.38 -18.13 -4.40
N GLY A 59 -2.14 -19.21 -3.64
CA GLY A 59 -2.06 -19.14 -2.18
C GLY A 59 -3.43 -18.91 -1.50
N PRO A 60 -3.47 -18.67 -0.18
CA PRO A 60 -4.72 -18.47 0.55
C PRO A 60 -5.37 -17.12 0.22
N LEU A 61 -4.56 -16.08 0.01
CA LEU A 61 -5.03 -14.76 -0.39
C LEU A 61 -3.89 -13.98 -1.08
N THR A 62 -4.01 -13.80 -2.39
CA THR A 62 -3.14 -12.92 -3.18
C THR A 62 -4.01 -11.93 -3.95
N THR A 63 -3.70 -10.64 -3.85
CA THR A 63 -4.44 -9.56 -4.53
C THR A 63 -3.50 -8.57 -5.19
N VAL A 64 -3.99 -7.84 -6.18
CA VAL A 64 -3.28 -6.68 -6.72
C VAL A 64 -3.58 -5.47 -5.81
N GLN A 65 -2.53 -4.80 -5.35
CA GLN A 65 -2.63 -3.61 -4.51
C GLN A 65 -1.67 -2.52 -5.03
N ASP A 66 -2.13 -1.28 -5.04
CA ASP A 66 -1.27 -0.09 -5.13
C ASP A 66 -1.37 0.72 -3.82
N LEU A 67 -1.19 2.05 -3.86
CA LEU A 67 -1.32 2.91 -2.68
C LEU A 67 -2.77 3.18 -2.26
N GLY A 68 -3.76 2.76 -3.05
CA GLY A 68 -5.18 2.89 -2.78
C GLY A 68 -5.87 4.03 -3.55
N ARG A 69 -7.19 4.14 -3.34
CA ARG A 69 -8.08 5.14 -3.97
C ARG A 69 -8.56 6.19 -2.98
N TYR A 70 -7.94 7.36 -2.99
CA TYR A 70 -8.32 8.45 -2.10
C TYR A 70 -9.37 9.38 -2.75
N GLY A 71 -10.10 10.14 -1.93
CA GLY A 71 -11.10 11.12 -2.38
C GLY A 71 -12.55 10.63 -2.44
N PHE A 72 -12.80 9.33 -2.24
CA PHE A 72 -14.15 8.74 -2.37
C PHE A 72 -14.81 8.35 -1.03
N GLY A 73 -14.19 8.70 0.11
CA GLY A 73 -14.71 8.33 1.43
C GLY A 73 -16.11 8.88 1.72
N CYS A 74 -16.47 10.06 1.21
CA CYS A 74 -17.82 10.63 1.34
C CYS A 74 -18.91 9.80 0.64
N TYR A 75 -18.53 8.90 -0.29
CA TYR A 75 -19.44 7.98 -0.98
C TYR A 75 -19.43 6.57 -0.38
N GLY A 76 -18.75 6.36 0.76
CA GLY A 76 -18.62 5.04 1.36
C GLY A 76 -17.65 4.11 0.62
N VAL A 77 -16.73 4.64 -0.18
CA VAL A 77 -15.69 3.85 -0.85
C VAL A 77 -14.36 3.93 -0.08
N PRO A 78 -13.82 2.81 0.41
CA PRO A 78 -12.59 2.83 1.19
C PRO A 78 -11.36 2.91 0.29
N PRO A 79 -10.22 3.42 0.81
CA PRO A 79 -9.00 3.53 0.03
C PRO A 79 -8.46 2.17 -0.43
N SER A 80 -8.64 1.10 0.36
CA SER A 80 -7.90 -0.15 0.15
C SER A 80 -6.39 0.15 0.03
N GLY A 81 -5.66 -0.47 -0.90
CA GLY A 81 -4.21 -0.31 -0.95
C GLY A 81 -3.49 -1.40 -0.17
N ALA A 82 -2.17 -1.43 -0.33
CA ALA A 82 -1.31 -2.23 0.51
C ALA A 82 -1.41 -1.76 1.97
N ILE A 83 -1.54 -2.71 2.91
CA ILE A 83 -1.49 -2.36 4.34
C ILE A 83 -0.06 -1.96 4.72
N ASP A 84 0.93 -2.72 4.25
CA ASP A 84 2.36 -2.39 4.35
C ASP A 84 2.79 -1.68 3.07
N PHE A 85 2.40 -0.41 2.97
CA PHE A 85 2.74 0.43 1.83
C PHE A 85 4.25 0.74 1.74
N PHE A 86 5.00 0.64 2.84
CA PHE A 86 6.46 0.82 2.81
C PHE A 86 7.10 -0.32 2.02
N ALA A 87 6.75 -1.57 2.32
CA ALA A 87 7.25 -2.73 1.58
C ALA A 87 6.83 -2.66 0.11
N LEU A 88 5.58 -2.31 -0.19
CA LEU A 88 5.11 -2.11 -1.57
C LEU A 88 5.98 -1.09 -2.32
N ARG A 89 6.19 0.10 -1.72
CA ARG A 89 6.99 1.17 -2.35
C ARG A 89 8.43 0.74 -2.55
N ALA A 90 9.03 0.08 -1.56
CA ALA A 90 10.38 -0.45 -1.67
C ALA A 90 10.49 -1.49 -2.80
N ALA A 91 9.54 -2.42 -2.93
CA ALA A 91 9.54 -3.41 -4.02
C ALA A 91 9.51 -2.72 -5.39
N ASN A 92 8.63 -1.74 -5.56
CA ASN A 92 8.54 -0.96 -6.79
C ASN A 92 9.84 -0.22 -7.11
N LEU A 93 10.40 0.51 -6.14
CA LEU A 93 11.62 1.28 -6.35
C LEU A 93 12.82 0.37 -6.67
N ILE A 94 12.93 -0.78 -6.00
CA ILE A 94 13.95 -1.79 -6.30
C ILE A 94 13.78 -2.31 -7.74
N ALA A 95 12.54 -2.65 -8.15
CA ALA A 95 12.24 -3.07 -9.52
C ALA A 95 12.37 -1.95 -10.58
N GLY A 96 12.63 -0.71 -10.16
CA GLY A 96 12.77 0.47 -11.01
C GLY A 96 11.46 1.12 -11.46
N ASN A 97 10.37 0.85 -10.75
CA ASN A 97 9.06 1.45 -10.97
C ASN A 97 8.90 2.73 -10.15
N ALA A 98 7.87 3.53 -10.47
CA ALA A 98 7.39 4.53 -9.53
C ALA A 98 6.90 3.84 -8.24
N GLY A 99 7.18 4.44 -7.07
CA GLY A 99 6.90 3.79 -5.78
C GLY A 99 5.42 3.39 -5.59
N GLY A 100 4.49 4.10 -6.22
CA GLY A 100 3.06 3.83 -6.11
C GLY A 100 2.49 2.82 -7.10
N GLU A 101 3.31 2.15 -7.92
CA GLU A 101 2.82 1.16 -8.87
C GLU A 101 2.17 -0.06 -8.20
N ALA A 102 1.29 -0.73 -8.96
CA ALA A 102 0.59 -1.90 -8.44
C ALA A 102 1.53 -3.11 -8.29
N CYS A 103 1.42 -3.79 -7.16
CA CYS A 103 2.16 -5.00 -6.79
C CYS A 103 1.19 -6.13 -6.41
N LEU A 104 1.71 -7.35 -6.31
CA LEU A 104 0.98 -8.43 -5.64
C LEU A 104 1.21 -8.37 -4.14
N GLU A 105 0.14 -8.22 -3.37
CA GLU A 105 0.14 -8.47 -1.92
C GLU A 105 -0.17 -9.96 -1.69
N ILE A 106 0.77 -10.67 -1.09
CA ILE A 106 0.75 -12.13 -0.91
C ILE A 106 0.66 -12.43 0.59
N THR A 107 -0.34 -13.21 1.00
CA THR A 107 -0.58 -13.52 2.41
C THR A 107 -0.08 -14.93 2.77
N LEU A 108 0.79 -15.03 3.78
CA LEU A 108 1.32 -16.24 4.41
C LEU A 108 2.15 -17.20 3.53
N THR A 109 1.59 -17.81 2.49
CA THR A 109 2.27 -18.90 1.76
C THR A 109 1.62 -19.21 0.40
N GLY A 110 2.22 -20.10 -0.37
CA GLY A 110 1.50 -20.91 -1.36
C GLY A 110 1.33 -20.26 -2.73
N LEU A 111 1.70 -18.99 -2.90
CA LEU A 111 1.78 -18.42 -4.24
C LEU A 111 2.84 -19.16 -5.05
N LYS A 112 2.47 -19.59 -6.25
CA LYS A 112 3.38 -20.09 -7.28
C LYS A 112 2.99 -19.47 -8.62
N ALA A 113 3.96 -18.88 -9.31
CA ALA A 113 3.72 -18.18 -10.55
C ALA A 113 4.84 -18.46 -11.57
N ARG A 114 4.48 -18.43 -12.86
CA ARG A 114 5.39 -18.59 -13.98
C ARG A 114 5.66 -17.24 -14.63
N ILE A 115 6.93 -16.95 -14.86
CA ILE A 115 7.38 -15.76 -15.58
C ILE A 115 7.17 -15.98 -17.08
N LEU A 116 6.61 -15.00 -17.78
CA LEU A 116 6.24 -15.10 -19.20
C LEU A 116 7.06 -14.22 -20.13
N THR A 117 7.85 -13.29 -19.58
CA THR A 117 8.73 -12.36 -20.30
C THR A 117 9.98 -12.11 -19.48
N ASP A 118 11.09 -11.72 -20.11
CA ASP A 118 12.24 -11.19 -19.38
C ASP A 118 11.84 -9.94 -18.60
N LEU A 119 12.11 -9.92 -17.29
CA LEU A 119 11.81 -8.81 -16.39
C LEU A 119 12.73 -8.82 -15.17
N THR A 120 12.82 -7.68 -14.48
CA THR A 120 13.33 -7.61 -13.11
C THR A 120 12.16 -7.76 -12.15
N LEU A 121 12.31 -8.54 -11.09
CA LEU A 121 11.33 -8.62 -10.00
C LEU A 121 11.98 -8.31 -8.65
N ALA A 122 11.17 -7.87 -7.69
CA ALA A 122 11.61 -7.65 -6.32
C ALA A 122 10.54 -8.15 -5.34
N VAL A 123 11.00 -8.77 -4.25
CA VAL A 123 10.14 -9.26 -3.17
C VAL A 123 10.53 -8.58 -1.86
N THR A 124 9.57 -7.93 -1.20
CA THR A 124 9.75 -7.23 0.09
C THR A 124 8.64 -7.62 1.07
N GLY A 125 8.63 -7.04 2.28
CA GLY A 125 7.69 -7.37 3.35
C GLY A 125 8.15 -8.56 4.17
N GLY A 126 7.20 -9.32 4.73
CA GLY A 126 7.47 -10.51 5.53
C GLY A 126 8.22 -11.60 4.74
N ASP A 127 9.12 -12.31 5.41
CA ASP A 127 9.88 -13.42 4.81
C ASP A 127 8.96 -14.63 4.63
N LEU A 128 8.34 -14.71 3.45
CA LEU A 128 7.49 -15.84 3.03
C LEU A 128 8.29 -16.92 2.29
N GLN A 129 9.62 -16.95 2.50
CA GLN A 129 10.57 -17.89 1.91
C GLN A 129 10.44 -17.99 0.37
N PRO A 130 10.58 -16.86 -0.36
CA PRO A 130 10.50 -16.87 -1.81
C PRO A 130 11.63 -17.71 -2.43
N ARG A 131 11.31 -18.36 -3.55
CA ARG A 131 12.22 -19.20 -4.32
C ARG A 131 12.00 -19.00 -5.80
N LEU A 132 13.09 -18.87 -6.54
CA LEU A 132 13.10 -18.86 -8.00
C LEU A 132 13.71 -20.17 -8.49
N ASN A 133 12.95 -20.93 -9.29
CA ASN A 133 13.34 -22.26 -9.78
C ASN A 133 13.77 -23.23 -8.65
N GLY A 134 13.14 -23.11 -7.48
CA GLY A 134 13.42 -23.93 -6.30
C GLY A 134 14.58 -23.44 -5.42
N HIS A 135 15.40 -22.50 -5.89
CA HIS A 135 16.48 -21.90 -5.12
C HIS A 135 15.97 -20.72 -4.28
N PRO A 136 16.46 -20.52 -3.03
CA PRO A 136 16.11 -19.35 -2.23
C PRO A 136 16.37 -18.05 -2.99
N LEU A 137 15.39 -17.15 -2.97
CA LEU A 137 15.49 -15.81 -3.54
C LEU A 137 15.75 -14.80 -2.41
N SER A 138 16.77 -13.96 -2.55
CA SER A 138 17.01 -12.87 -1.59
C SER A 138 15.85 -11.88 -1.62
N MET A 139 15.31 -11.53 -0.45
CA MET A 139 14.34 -10.44 -0.35
C MET A 139 15.03 -9.09 -0.32
N TRP A 140 14.27 -8.02 -0.60
CA TRP A 140 14.73 -6.63 -0.61
C TRP A 140 15.87 -6.39 -1.60
N GLU A 141 15.87 -7.14 -2.70
CA GLU A 141 16.84 -7.10 -3.79
C GLU A 141 16.12 -7.35 -5.13
N GLY A 142 16.58 -6.71 -6.20
CA GLY A 142 16.08 -6.87 -7.56
C GLY A 142 16.74 -8.06 -8.25
N HIS A 143 15.93 -8.91 -8.89
CA HIS A 143 16.39 -10.14 -9.53
C HIS A 143 15.92 -10.21 -10.98
N SER A 144 16.84 -10.57 -11.87
CA SER A 144 16.49 -10.90 -13.26
C SER A 144 15.74 -12.23 -13.30
N ALA A 145 14.60 -12.25 -14.00
CA ALA A 145 13.84 -13.46 -14.27
C ALA A 145 13.56 -13.61 -15.76
N LYS A 146 13.55 -14.85 -16.23
CA LYS A 146 13.40 -15.22 -17.65
C LYS A 146 12.08 -15.94 -17.89
N PRO A 147 11.55 -15.93 -19.12
CA PRO A 147 10.39 -16.73 -19.49
C PRO A 147 10.58 -18.20 -19.10
N GLY A 148 9.57 -18.78 -18.44
CA GLY A 148 9.59 -20.16 -17.95
C GLY A 148 10.05 -20.31 -16.49
N ASP A 149 10.71 -19.30 -15.92
CA ASP A 149 11.10 -19.32 -14.52
C ASP A 149 9.88 -19.42 -13.60
N ILE A 150 10.04 -20.14 -12.49
CA ILE A 150 8.99 -20.40 -11.53
C ILE A 150 9.32 -19.72 -10.20
N LEU A 151 8.56 -18.69 -9.87
CA LEU A 151 8.57 -18.07 -8.54
C LEU A 151 7.60 -18.81 -7.62
N SER A 152 8.03 -19.11 -6.40
CA SER A 152 7.21 -19.81 -5.41
C SER A 152 7.50 -19.34 -3.99
N PHE A 153 6.49 -19.38 -3.13
CA PHE A 153 6.59 -18.99 -1.73
C PHE A 153 6.32 -20.20 -0.84
N LYS A 154 7.34 -20.64 -0.10
CA LYS A 154 7.30 -21.93 0.63
C LYS A 154 6.50 -21.85 1.94
N GLY A 155 6.57 -20.72 2.63
CA GLY A 155 5.93 -20.56 3.94
C GLY A 155 6.45 -19.35 4.71
N THR A 156 5.74 -18.99 5.78
CA THR A 156 6.06 -17.81 6.59
C THR A 156 7.20 -18.09 7.57
N LYS A 157 8.28 -17.31 7.48
CA LYS A 157 9.36 -17.25 8.48
C LYS A 157 9.21 -16.03 9.40
N SER A 158 8.82 -14.88 8.85
CA SER A 158 8.52 -13.66 9.61
C SER A 158 7.45 -12.82 8.91
N GLY A 159 6.77 -11.95 9.67
CA GLY A 159 5.68 -11.13 9.16
C GLY A 159 4.45 -11.93 8.74
N CYS A 160 3.65 -11.35 7.86
CA CYS A 160 2.37 -11.89 7.38
C CYS A 160 2.19 -11.72 5.86
N ARG A 161 2.70 -10.61 5.29
CA ARG A 161 2.49 -10.25 3.89
C ARG A 161 3.79 -9.95 3.16
N ALA A 162 3.96 -10.52 1.98
CA ALA A 162 5.02 -10.13 1.05
C ALA A 162 4.46 -9.32 -0.12
N TYR A 163 5.29 -8.48 -0.72
CA TYR A 163 4.96 -7.71 -1.91
C TYR A 163 5.88 -8.09 -3.04
N LEU A 164 5.29 -8.49 -4.17
CA LEU A 164 6.01 -8.78 -5.40
C LEU A 164 5.75 -7.66 -6.41
N SER A 165 6.84 -6.97 -6.79
CA SER A 165 6.84 -6.02 -7.90
C SER A 165 7.51 -6.62 -9.13
N LEU A 166 7.02 -6.24 -10.31
CA LEU A 166 7.58 -6.58 -11.61
C LEU A 166 8.04 -5.28 -12.26
N GLY A 167 9.21 -5.24 -12.89
CA GLY A 167 9.63 -4.08 -13.68
C GLY A 167 8.56 -3.76 -14.73
N GLY A 168 8.18 -2.49 -14.85
CA GLY A 168 7.03 -2.04 -15.64
C GLY A 168 5.68 -2.11 -14.93
N GLY A 169 5.64 -2.48 -13.65
CA GLY A 169 4.44 -2.58 -12.82
C GLY A 169 3.47 -3.69 -13.26
N ILE A 170 2.28 -3.69 -12.66
CA ILE A 170 1.16 -4.53 -13.08
C ILE A 170 0.18 -3.66 -13.89
N SER A 171 0.11 -3.91 -15.20
CA SER A 171 -0.77 -3.19 -16.11
C SER A 171 -2.22 -3.68 -15.95
N LEU A 172 -3.05 -2.81 -15.37
CA LEU A 172 -4.50 -2.97 -15.21
C LEU A 172 -5.17 -1.60 -15.36
N GLU A 173 -6.42 -1.60 -15.84
CA GLU A 173 -7.23 -0.39 -15.86
C GLU A 173 -7.56 0.04 -14.42
N PRO A 174 -7.28 1.29 -14.02
CA PRO A 174 -7.62 1.77 -12.69
C PRO A 174 -9.14 1.93 -12.53
N VAL A 175 -9.66 1.49 -11.38
CA VAL A 175 -11.04 1.75 -10.95
C VAL A 175 -11.00 2.83 -9.88
N LEU A 176 -11.68 3.95 -10.14
CA LEU A 176 -11.66 5.13 -9.27
C LEU A 176 -10.22 5.61 -9.00
N GLY A 177 -9.37 5.60 -10.03
CA GLY A 177 -7.99 6.09 -9.96
C GLY A 177 -6.98 5.14 -9.29
N SER A 178 -7.36 3.89 -8.99
CA SER A 178 -6.50 2.90 -8.34
C SER A 178 -6.68 1.50 -8.92
N ARG A 179 -5.62 0.70 -8.90
CA ARG A 179 -5.57 -0.72 -9.28
C ARG A 179 -5.73 -1.65 -8.08
N SER A 180 -5.87 -1.13 -6.86
CA SER A 180 -6.10 -1.94 -5.68
C SER A 180 -7.36 -2.77 -5.77
N THR A 181 -7.30 -3.96 -5.19
CA THR A 181 -8.46 -4.86 -5.07
C THR A 181 -9.18 -4.59 -3.75
N ASN A 182 -10.50 -4.41 -3.81
CA ASN A 182 -11.38 -4.47 -2.65
C ASN A 182 -12.30 -5.68 -2.79
N ILE A 183 -12.03 -6.74 -2.01
CA ILE A 183 -12.76 -8.00 -2.12
C ILE A 183 -14.17 -7.88 -1.55
N SER A 184 -14.32 -7.21 -0.40
CA SER A 184 -15.61 -7.09 0.30
C SER A 184 -16.66 -6.37 -0.55
N SER A 185 -16.22 -5.40 -1.35
CA SER A 185 -17.05 -4.62 -2.27
C SER A 185 -16.99 -5.11 -3.72
N GLY A 186 -16.16 -6.10 -4.04
CA GLY A 186 -16.07 -6.73 -5.36
C GLY A 186 -15.59 -5.82 -6.50
N PHE A 187 -14.62 -4.92 -6.26
CA PHE A 187 -14.11 -4.03 -7.31
C PHE A 187 -12.60 -3.76 -7.24
N GLY A 188 -12.06 -3.25 -8.36
CA GLY A 188 -10.63 -2.99 -8.54
C GLY A 188 -9.79 -4.26 -8.68
N GLY A 189 -8.51 -4.12 -9.03
CA GLY A 189 -7.67 -5.27 -9.41
C GLY A 189 -8.31 -6.14 -10.51
N PRO A 190 -7.92 -7.43 -10.62
CA PRO A 190 -8.56 -8.37 -11.53
C PRO A 190 -9.98 -8.72 -11.06
N GLU A 191 -10.98 -8.11 -11.69
CA GLU A 191 -12.42 -8.40 -11.47
C GLU A 191 -12.88 -8.27 -10.00
N GLY A 192 -12.22 -7.45 -9.17
CA GLY A 192 -12.64 -7.25 -7.78
C GLY A 192 -12.39 -8.45 -6.85
N ARG A 193 -11.53 -9.39 -7.24
CA ARG A 193 -11.34 -10.66 -6.53
C ARG A 193 -9.86 -10.98 -6.27
N ALA A 194 -9.64 -11.92 -5.37
CA ALA A 194 -8.34 -12.58 -5.24
C ALA A 194 -7.95 -13.28 -6.54
N LEU A 195 -6.64 -13.41 -6.76
CA LEU A 195 -6.10 -14.14 -7.89
C LEU A 195 -6.50 -15.62 -7.85
N ARG A 196 -6.66 -16.21 -9.03
CA ARG A 196 -7.01 -17.61 -9.24
C ARG A 196 -5.96 -18.28 -10.12
N LYS A 197 -5.91 -19.60 -10.05
CA LYS A 197 -5.08 -20.39 -10.96
C LYS A 197 -5.48 -20.09 -12.41
N GLY A 198 -4.49 -19.83 -13.26
CA GLY A 198 -4.66 -19.51 -14.67
C GLY A 198 -4.80 -18.01 -14.96
N ASP A 199 -4.93 -17.15 -13.95
CA ASP A 199 -4.89 -15.70 -14.17
C ASP A 199 -3.53 -15.29 -14.76
N VAL A 200 -3.56 -14.39 -15.73
CA VAL A 200 -2.37 -13.82 -16.37
C VAL A 200 -2.33 -12.32 -16.13
N LEU A 201 -1.22 -11.85 -15.58
CA LEU A 201 -0.94 -10.43 -15.35
C LEU A 201 0.01 -9.90 -16.41
N TYR A 202 -0.11 -8.60 -16.65
CA TYR A 202 0.63 -7.89 -17.69
C TYR A 202 1.54 -6.84 -17.07
N SER A 203 2.63 -6.50 -17.75
CA SER A 203 3.56 -5.44 -17.37
C SER A 203 3.77 -4.47 -18.54
N GLU A 204 4.03 -3.20 -18.23
CA GLU A 204 4.27 -2.14 -19.20
C GLU A 204 5.76 -1.97 -19.45
N SER A 205 6.22 -2.36 -20.64
CA SER A 205 7.61 -2.16 -21.07
C SER A 205 8.67 -2.72 -20.08
N PRO A 206 8.55 -3.97 -19.58
CA PRO A 206 9.47 -4.53 -18.57
C PRO A 206 10.95 -4.50 -19.00
N HIS A 207 11.20 -4.54 -20.31
CA HIS A 207 12.55 -4.46 -20.91
C HIS A 207 13.33 -3.18 -20.52
N LEU A 208 12.64 -2.10 -20.16
CA LEU A 208 13.28 -0.84 -19.72
C LEU A 208 13.85 -0.94 -18.30
N HIS A 209 13.46 -1.96 -17.53
CA HIS A 209 13.80 -2.11 -16.12
C HIS A 209 14.82 -3.24 -15.87
N LEU A 210 15.33 -3.89 -16.92
CA LEU A 210 16.25 -5.03 -16.81
C LEU A 210 17.59 -4.67 -16.13
N GLY A 211 17.99 -3.40 -16.15
CA GLY A 211 19.20 -2.91 -15.49
C GLY A 211 19.12 -2.82 -13.95
N ARG A 212 17.96 -3.12 -13.37
CA ARG A 212 17.71 -2.99 -11.91
C ARG A 212 18.06 -4.23 -11.09
N ALA A 213 18.53 -5.30 -11.73
CA ALA A 213 19.01 -6.48 -11.01
C ALA A 213 20.21 -6.12 -10.12
N GLY A 214 20.20 -6.61 -8.87
CA GLY A 214 21.20 -6.31 -7.85
C GLY A 214 20.97 -5.03 -7.04
N VAL A 215 20.04 -4.15 -7.46
CA VAL A 215 19.60 -3.04 -6.59
C VAL A 215 18.95 -3.62 -5.35
N SER A 216 19.32 -3.14 -4.18
CA SER A 216 18.81 -3.64 -2.91
C SER A 216 18.64 -2.52 -1.89
N LEU A 217 17.89 -2.82 -0.83
CA LEU A 217 17.86 -1.98 0.37
C LEU A 217 18.84 -2.55 1.41
N ASP A 218 19.66 -1.67 1.98
CA ASP A 218 20.58 -2.04 3.07
C ASP A 218 19.84 -2.77 4.20
N LYS A 219 20.44 -3.86 4.69
CA LYS A 219 19.81 -4.74 5.70
C LYS A 219 19.39 -4.02 6.97
N ASP A 220 20.16 -3.02 7.39
CA ASP A 220 19.88 -2.23 8.60
C ASP A 220 18.70 -1.27 8.44
N ARG A 221 18.26 -1.04 7.20
CA ARG A 221 17.10 -0.20 6.86
C ARG A 221 15.83 -1.03 6.60
N ILE A 222 15.94 -2.36 6.58
CA ILE A 222 14.79 -3.25 6.43
C ILE A 222 14.04 -3.31 7.77
N PRO A 223 12.71 -3.07 7.79
CA PRO A 223 11.93 -3.20 9.02
C PRO A 223 12.03 -4.59 9.65
N HIS A 224 12.15 -4.65 10.96
CA HIS A 224 12.15 -5.91 11.69
C HIS A 224 10.72 -6.42 11.90
N TYR A 225 10.46 -7.68 11.52
CA TYR A 225 9.15 -8.32 11.69
C TYR A 225 9.21 -9.41 12.76
N GLY A 226 8.90 -9.00 13.99
CA GLY A 226 8.87 -9.87 15.16
C GLY A 226 7.50 -10.51 15.42
N GLN A 227 7.32 -10.98 16.65
CA GLN A 227 6.02 -11.40 17.21
C GLN A 227 5.55 -10.46 18.32
N GLU A 228 6.43 -9.59 18.81
CA GLU A 228 6.12 -8.52 19.76
C GLU A 228 6.27 -7.18 19.06
N TRP A 229 5.23 -6.37 19.13
CA TRP A 229 5.11 -5.10 18.41
C TRP A 229 4.95 -3.96 19.41
N SER A 230 5.82 -2.96 19.32
CA SER A 230 5.69 -1.69 20.04
C SER A 230 5.24 -0.62 19.07
N LEU A 231 3.97 -0.21 19.17
CA LEU A 231 3.33 0.70 18.23
C LEU A 231 3.26 2.11 18.81
N ARG A 232 3.79 3.08 18.06
CA ARG A 232 3.79 4.48 18.47
C ARG A 232 2.46 5.14 18.15
N VAL A 233 1.88 5.80 19.14
CA VAL A 233 0.54 6.39 19.06
C VAL A 233 0.50 7.81 19.59
N LEU A 234 -0.48 8.57 19.11
CA LEU A 234 -0.93 9.84 19.67
C LEU A 234 -2.29 9.62 20.37
N PRO A 235 -2.55 10.20 21.54
CA PRO A 235 -3.86 10.08 22.19
C PRO A 235 -4.99 10.67 21.33
N GLY A 236 -6.17 10.05 21.41
CA GLY A 236 -7.42 10.58 20.89
C GLY A 236 -7.77 10.18 19.45
N PRO A 237 -8.83 10.81 18.90
CA PRO A 237 -9.46 12.05 19.40
C PRO A 237 -10.30 11.93 20.69
N GLN A 238 -10.97 10.82 20.97
CA GLN A 238 -11.86 10.69 22.15
C GLN A 238 -11.16 10.11 23.39
N HIS A 239 -9.89 10.40 23.60
CA HIS A 239 -9.16 9.85 24.74
C HIS A 239 -9.68 10.34 26.10
N GLU A 240 -10.22 11.57 26.16
CA GLU A 240 -10.81 12.16 27.37
C GLU A 240 -12.09 11.43 27.82
N ASP A 241 -12.73 10.67 26.93
CA ASP A 241 -13.88 9.83 27.26
C ASP A 241 -13.46 8.57 28.06
N PHE A 242 -12.15 8.35 28.25
CA PHE A 242 -11.60 7.27 29.06
C PHE A 242 -10.98 7.84 30.33
N PRO A 243 -11.23 7.25 31.50
CA PRO A 243 -10.57 7.67 32.74
C PRO A 243 -9.05 7.42 32.63
N GLY A 244 -8.26 8.18 33.38
CA GLY A 244 -6.80 8.03 33.39
C GLY A 244 -6.32 6.61 33.74
N THR A 245 -7.12 5.85 34.50
CA THR A 245 -6.86 4.43 34.77
C THR A 245 -6.96 3.55 33.53
N ALA A 246 -7.93 3.81 32.64
CA ALA A 246 -8.06 3.09 31.37
C ALA A 246 -6.94 3.48 30.40
N MET A 247 -6.55 4.75 30.34
CA MET A 247 -5.40 5.18 29.54
C MET A 247 -4.10 4.55 30.06
N GLY A 248 -3.88 4.54 31.38
CA GLY A 248 -2.74 3.87 32.00
C GLY A 248 -2.71 2.38 31.66
N LEU A 249 -3.85 1.70 31.74
CA LEU A 249 -4.00 0.29 31.37
C LEU A 249 -3.73 0.06 29.88
N PHE A 250 -4.19 0.96 29.00
CA PHE A 250 -3.93 0.91 27.57
C PHE A 250 -2.42 0.94 27.26
N MET A 251 -1.68 1.84 27.90
CA MET A 251 -0.24 2.02 27.67
C MET A 251 0.62 0.94 28.35
N SER A 252 0.22 0.44 29.51
CA SER A 252 1.03 -0.54 30.27
C SER A 252 0.78 -2.00 29.88
N SER A 253 -0.34 -2.30 29.21
CA SER A 253 -0.76 -3.67 28.91
C SER A 253 -0.20 -4.19 27.59
N SER A 254 -0.20 -5.51 27.46
CA SER A 254 0.09 -6.20 26.20
C SER A 254 -1.16 -6.91 25.71
N TYR A 255 -1.50 -6.68 24.45
CA TYR A 255 -2.69 -7.21 23.78
C TYR A 255 -2.31 -8.28 22.76
N ALA A 256 -3.11 -9.34 22.63
CA ALA A 256 -2.91 -10.38 21.63
C ALA A 256 -3.74 -10.09 20.37
N VAL A 257 -3.14 -10.26 19.20
CA VAL A 257 -3.86 -10.20 17.91
C VAL A 257 -4.75 -11.43 17.79
N THR A 258 -6.03 -11.22 17.52
CA THR A 258 -7.03 -12.30 17.44
C THR A 258 -7.22 -12.82 16.02
N GLN A 259 -7.83 -14.02 15.91
CA GLN A 259 -8.17 -14.67 14.64
C GLN A 259 -9.24 -13.93 13.82
N GLN A 260 -9.94 -12.97 14.41
CA GLN A 260 -10.99 -12.18 13.76
C GLN A 260 -10.42 -10.93 13.04
N SER A 261 -9.09 -10.84 12.89
CA SER A 261 -8.42 -9.73 12.24
C SER A 261 -8.38 -9.91 10.72
N ASP A 262 -8.71 -8.87 9.97
CA ASP A 262 -8.77 -8.87 8.51
C ASP A 262 -8.24 -7.53 7.94
N ARG A 263 -8.62 -7.15 6.71
CA ARG A 263 -8.22 -5.86 6.09
C ARG A 263 -9.08 -4.67 6.54
N THR A 264 -10.15 -4.91 7.29
CA THR A 264 -11.03 -3.91 7.90
C THR A 264 -10.42 -3.40 9.21
N GLY A 265 -9.92 -4.33 10.04
CA GLY A 265 -9.26 -3.99 11.29
C GLY A 265 -8.56 -5.16 11.98
N ILE A 266 -7.59 -4.84 12.83
CA ILE A 266 -6.89 -5.79 13.71
C ILE A 266 -7.58 -5.77 15.06
N ARG A 267 -8.20 -6.89 15.42
CA ARG A 267 -8.92 -7.05 16.70
C ARG A 267 -7.96 -7.57 17.75
N LEU A 268 -7.90 -6.88 18.88
CA LEU A 268 -6.98 -7.16 19.97
C LEU A 268 -7.72 -7.72 21.17
N SER A 269 -7.10 -8.67 21.85
CA SER A 269 -7.58 -9.23 23.11
C SER A 269 -6.64 -8.85 24.26
N GLY A 270 -7.18 -8.29 25.33
CA GLY A 270 -6.43 -7.94 26.52
C GLY A 270 -7.33 -7.45 27.66
N PRO A 271 -6.75 -6.75 28.65
CA PRO A 271 -7.52 -6.10 29.71
C PRO A 271 -8.57 -5.14 29.10
N PRO A 272 -9.85 -5.24 29.51
CA PRO A 272 -10.90 -4.41 28.92
C PRO A 272 -10.72 -2.94 29.30
N LEU A 273 -10.87 -2.07 28.31
CA LEU A 273 -10.79 -0.62 28.49
C LEU A 273 -12.20 -0.06 28.62
N HIS A 274 -12.51 0.48 29.80
CA HIS A 274 -13.81 1.06 30.07
C HIS A 274 -13.76 2.59 29.89
N ARG A 275 -14.70 3.11 29.11
CA ARG A 275 -15.00 4.56 29.06
C ARG A 275 -15.52 5.07 30.42
N SER A 276 -15.51 6.38 30.58
CA SER A 276 -16.08 7.09 31.73
C SER A 276 -17.59 6.84 31.89
N THR A 277 -18.07 6.90 33.13
CA THR A 277 -19.49 6.67 33.46
C THR A 277 -20.37 7.78 32.88
N GLY A 278 -21.64 7.44 32.58
CA GLY A 278 -22.61 8.40 32.03
C GLY A 278 -22.51 8.66 30.52
N LEU A 279 -21.49 8.13 29.85
CA LEU A 279 -21.37 8.22 28.38
C LEU A 279 -22.17 7.11 27.67
N ALA A 280 -22.78 7.45 26.54
CA ALA A 280 -23.42 6.46 25.65
C ALA A 280 -22.41 5.40 25.19
N GLU A 281 -22.86 4.20 24.81
CA GLU A 281 -21.95 3.14 24.34
C GLU A 281 -21.27 3.51 23.01
N SER A 282 -22.05 4.04 22.07
CA SER A 282 -21.56 4.54 20.78
C SER A 282 -21.50 6.07 20.75
N ILE A 283 -20.79 6.60 19.75
CA ILE A 283 -20.78 8.00 19.34
C ILE A 283 -21.54 8.15 18.01
N ILE A 284 -21.88 9.38 17.66
CA ILE A 284 -22.33 9.69 16.30
C ILE A 284 -21.25 9.20 15.33
N SER A 285 -21.67 8.46 14.30
CA SER A 285 -20.73 7.90 13.33
C SER A 285 -19.94 9.01 12.65
N GLU A 286 -18.62 8.86 12.65
CA GLU A 286 -17.69 9.83 12.09
C GLU A 286 -16.67 9.14 11.19
N GLY A 287 -15.94 9.93 10.41
CA GLY A 287 -14.84 9.44 9.59
C GLY A 287 -13.73 8.81 10.44
N VAL A 288 -13.18 7.71 9.96
CA VAL A 288 -12.01 7.06 10.56
C VAL A 288 -10.86 7.00 9.56
N VAL A 289 -9.66 6.95 10.10
CA VAL A 289 -8.42 6.81 9.34
C VAL A 289 -7.73 5.50 9.74
N PRO A 290 -6.96 4.87 8.83
CA PRO A 290 -6.12 3.75 9.20
C PRO A 290 -5.21 4.10 10.39
N GLY A 291 -5.06 3.16 11.32
CA GLY A 291 -4.33 3.35 12.57
C GLY A 291 -5.15 3.93 13.72
N ALA A 292 -6.39 4.37 13.50
CA ALA A 292 -7.28 4.75 14.60
C ALA A 292 -7.60 3.52 15.48
N ILE A 293 -7.53 3.67 16.80
CA ILE A 293 -7.71 2.57 17.75
C ILE A 293 -9.07 2.74 18.43
N GLN A 294 -10.06 2.01 17.93
CA GLN A 294 -11.42 2.00 18.46
C GLN A 294 -11.55 1.09 19.67
N VAL A 295 -12.39 1.48 20.62
CA VAL A 295 -12.77 0.65 21.77
C VAL A 295 -14.31 0.53 21.78
N PRO A 296 -14.87 -0.63 21.38
CA PRO A 296 -16.30 -0.93 21.48
C PRO A 296 -16.77 -1.15 22.93
N GLY A 297 -18.06 -1.46 23.11
CA GLY A 297 -18.66 -1.67 24.43
C GLY A 297 -18.10 -2.85 25.23
N ASP A 298 -17.47 -3.82 24.57
CA ASP A 298 -16.76 -4.94 25.21
C ASP A 298 -15.37 -4.56 25.76
N GLY A 299 -14.91 -3.34 25.49
CA GLY A 299 -13.63 -2.81 25.94
C GLY A 299 -12.41 -3.37 25.20
N GLN A 300 -12.60 -4.16 24.12
CA GLN A 300 -11.50 -4.79 23.39
C GLN A 300 -11.03 -3.90 22.21
N PRO A 301 -9.76 -3.47 22.17
CA PRO A 301 -9.31 -2.54 21.14
C PRO A 301 -9.35 -3.11 19.70
N ILE A 302 -9.68 -2.27 18.74
CA ILE A 302 -9.63 -2.58 17.30
C ILE A 302 -8.80 -1.52 16.59
N ILE A 303 -7.68 -1.90 15.98
CA ILE A 303 -6.89 -1.00 15.13
C ILE A 303 -7.50 -1.00 13.73
N ILE A 304 -7.97 0.16 13.28
CA ILE A 304 -8.60 0.32 11.98
C ILE A 304 -7.59 0.23 10.84
N LEU A 305 -7.96 -0.47 9.77
CA LEU A 305 -7.17 -0.65 8.55
C LEU A 305 -7.85 -0.01 7.33
N VAL A 306 -7.37 -0.36 6.15
CA VAL A 306 -7.61 0.33 4.88
C VAL A 306 -9.00 0.11 4.26
N GLU A 307 -9.85 -0.73 4.86
CA GLU A 307 -11.21 -1.01 4.35
C GLU A 307 -12.35 -0.38 5.18
N THR A 308 -12.03 0.35 6.26
CA THR A 308 -13.04 1.07 7.08
C THR A 308 -13.01 2.57 6.79
N ILE A 309 -14.19 3.20 6.73
CA ILE A 309 -14.34 4.64 6.40
C ILE A 309 -15.03 5.41 7.51
N THR A 310 -16.06 4.82 8.12
CA THR A 310 -16.84 5.43 9.20
C THR A 310 -16.96 4.46 10.36
N GLY A 311 -17.05 4.99 11.57
CA GLY A 311 -17.32 4.16 12.75
C GLY A 311 -17.99 4.96 13.86
N GLY A 312 -18.76 4.25 14.69
CA GLY A 312 -19.46 4.80 15.85
C GLY A 312 -18.82 4.44 17.19
N TYR A 313 -17.57 3.96 17.19
CA TYR A 313 -16.82 3.64 18.42
C TYR A 313 -15.79 4.71 18.73
N ARG A 314 -15.60 4.97 20.03
CA ARG A 314 -14.62 5.94 20.54
C ARG A 314 -13.22 5.51 20.21
N LYS A 315 -12.38 6.47 19.83
CA LYS A 315 -10.97 6.22 19.53
C LYS A 315 -10.10 6.71 20.70
N ILE A 316 -9.46 5.77 21.39
CA ILE A 316 -8.60 6.08 22.54
C ILE A 316 -7.26 6.65 22.10
N ALA A 317 -6.76 6.23 20.94
CA ALA A 317 -5.50 6.69 20.36
C ALA A 317 -5.50 6.50 18.84
N THR A 318 -4.54 7.12 18.17
CA THR A 318 -4.30 7.00 16.73
C THR A 318 -2.83 6.71 16.49
N MET A 319 -2.54 5.67 15.71
CA MET A 319 -1.18 5.28 15.39
C MET A 319 -0.52 6.26 14.41
N ILE A 320 0.79 6.49 14.57
CA ILE A 320 1.52 7.39 13.69
C ILE A 320 1.69 6.78 12.29
N SER A 321 1.77 7.63 11.26
CA SER A 321 1.90 7.20 9.87
C SER A 321 3.12 6.31 9.60
N ALA A 322 4.23 6.56 10.28
CA ALA A 322 5.47 5.79 10.13
C ALA A 322 5.34 4.33 10.60
N ASP A 323 4.40 4.02 11.49
CA ASP A 323 4.20 2.67 12.05
C ASP A 323 3.05 1.93 11.36
N LEU A 324 2.20 2.62 10.57
CA LEU A 324 1.09 2.00 9.82
C LEU A 324 1.52 0.76 9.02
N PRO A 325 2.68 0.74 8.34
CA PRO A 325 3.09 -0.44 7.58
C PRO A 325 3.28 -1.70 8.43
N LEU A 326 3.63 -1.55 9.71
CA LEU A 326 3.84 -2.69 10.62
C LEU A 326 2.55 -3.50 10.82
N LEU A 327 1.38 -2.86 10.74
CA LEU A 327 0.09 -3.54 10.84
C LEU A 327 -0.11 -4.60 9.75
N GLY A 328 0.48 -4.38 8.57
CA GLY A 328 0.42 -5.33 7.46
C GLY A 328 1.17 -6.64 7.73
N GLN A 329 1.99 -6.68 8.77
CA GLN A 329 2.83 -7.83 9.12
C GLN A 329 2.37 -8.55 10.38
N MET A 330 1.39 -7.99 11.10
CA MET A 330 0.78 -8.64 12.25
C MET A 330 -0.09 -9.82 11.82
N LYS A 331 -0.09 -10.85 12.66
CA LYS A 331 -0.94 -12.04 12.50
C LYS A 331 -1.45 -12.54 13.85
N PRO A 332 -2.50 -13.37 13.87
CA PRO A 332 -3.03 -13.93 15.10
C PRO A 332 -1.95 -14.61 15.95
N GLY A 333 -1.97 -14.33 17.26
CA GLY A 333 -0.97 -14.81 18.21
C GLY A 333 0.17 -13.82 18.50
N ASP A 334 0.40 -12.84 17.62
CA ASP A 334 1.35 -11.76 17.91
C ASP A 334 0.87 -10.89 19.08
N ARG A 335 1.81 -10.21 19.75
CA ARG A 335 1.55 -9.34 20.90
C ARG A 335 1.84 -7.89 20.57
N VAL A 336 0.96 -6.99 20.99
CA VAL A 336 1.03 -5.55 20.75
C VAL A 336 1.14 -4.81 22.09
N LYS A 337 1.99 -3.79 22.14
CA LYS A 337 2.08 -2.77 23.18
C LYS A 337 2.03 -1.40 22.51
N PHE A 338 1.52 -0.41 23.22
CA PHE A 338 1.40 0.95 22.74
C PHE A 338 2.40 1.86 23.44
N VAL A 339 2.99 2.79 22.69
CA VAL A 339 3.94 3.77 23.19
C VAL A 339 3.48 5.14 22.74
N GLU A 340 3.16 6.00 23.70
CA GLU A 340 2.85 7.39 23.40
C GLU A 340 4.09 8.12 22.89
N VAL A 341 3.93 8.94 21.85
CA VAL A 341 4.98 9.79 21.31
C VAL A 341 4.50 11.23 21.13
N SER A 342 5.43 12.17 21.02
CA SER A 342 5.08 13.54 20.63
C SER A 342 4.77 13.62 19.13
N ARG A 343 4.06 14.68 18.74
CA ARG A 343 3.80 14.98 17.32
C ARG A 343 5.08 15.17 16.53
N GLU A 344 6.10 15.81 17.12
CA GLU A 344 7.41 16.05 16.52
C GLU A 344 8.13 14.73 16.26
N ALA A 345 8.12 13.81 17.24
CA ALA A 345 8.69 12.47 17.07
C ALA A 345 7.94 11.67 15.98
N ALA A 346 6.62 11.83 15.87
CA ALA A 346 5.82 11.20 14.81
C ALA A 346 6.20 11.72 13.41
N LEU A 347 6.37 13.04 13.26
CA LEU A 347 6.78 13.66 12.00
C LEU A 347 8.20 13.28 11.61
N GLU A 348 9.12 13.25 12.58
CA GLU A 348 10.51 12.85 12.35
C GLU A 348 10.61 11.38 11.92
N ALA A 349 9.85 10.49 12.56
CA ALA A 349 9.78 9.09 12.15
C ALA A 349 9.28 8.93 10.71
N LEU A 350 8.29 9.73 10.30
CA LEU A 350 7.80 9.74 8.93
C LEU A 350 8.87 10.25 7.95
N ARG A 351 9.58 11.33 8.29
CA ARG A 351 10.69 11.87 7.48
C ARG A 351 11.76 10.82 7.23
N ILE A 352 12.19 10.11 8.28
CA ILE A 352 13.18 9.03 8.19
C ILE A 352 12.70 7.91 7.25
N SER A 353 11.44 7.49 7.39
CA SER A 353 10.86 6.45 6.52
C SER A 353 10.87 6.87 5.04
N GLU A 354 10.51 8.12 4.74
CA GLU A 354 10.54 8.65 3.38
C GLU A 354 11.96 8.79 2.82
N GLU A 355 12.94 9.13 3.65
CA GLU A 355 14.35 9.21 3.25
C GLU A 355 14.93 7.85 2.91
N ILE A 356 14.56 6.81 3.66
CA ILE A 356 14.94 5.43 3.35
C ILE A 356 14.40 5.06 1.96
N LEU A 357 13.12 5.33 1.67
CA LEU A 357 12.55 5.02 0.37
C LEU A 357 13.21 5.82 -0.76
N ARG A 358 13.47 7.12 -0.58
CA ARG A 358 14.18 7.95 -1.58
C ARG A 358 15.56 7.38 -1.90
N SER A 359 16.30 6.90 -0.89
CA SER A 359 17.63 6.32 -1.10
C SER A 359 17.66 5.12 -2.04
N ILE A 360 16.56 4.35 -2.15
CA ILE A 360 16.44 3.24 -3.10
C ILE A 360 16.30 3.77 -4.54
N GLY A 361 15.51 4.84 -4.70
CA GLY A 361 15.27 5.48 -6.00
C GLY A 361 16.54 6.09 -6.59
N ASP A 362 17.39 6.67 -5.74
CA ASP A 362 18.65 7.30 -6.16
C ASP A 362 19.77 6.28 -6.46
N SER A 363 19.62 5.02 -6.04
CA SER A 363 20.67 3.99 -6.08
C SER A 363 20.77 3.21 -7.41
N GLY A 364 20.11 3.63 -8.48
CA GLY A 364 20.41 3.09 -9.81
C GLY A 364 19.60 3.68 -10.95
#